data_AF-A0A7W0GJ40-F1
#
_entry.id   AF-A0A7W0GJ40-F1
#
_cell.length_a   1.000
_cell.length_b   1.000
_cell.length_c   1.000
_cell.angle_alpha   90.00
_cell.angle_beta   90.00
_cell.angle_gamma   90.00
#
_symmetry.space_group_name_H-M   'P 1'
#
loop_
_entity.id
_entity.type
_entity.pdbx_description
1 polymer ?
#
loop_
_entity_poly.entity_id
_entity_poly.type
_entity_poly.pdbx_seq_one_letter_code
_entity_poly.pdbx_strand_id
1 'polypeptide(L)' 'MKMALIAALAVSFIAGCTSISMTQAPQDSVDHQYMAAVEHAAKRYGTQVVWVNLPQKRATVTQ' A
#
# COMPACT_ATOMS: atom_id res chain seq x y z
N MET A 1 27.94 35.69 -16.14
CA MET A 1 26.56 35.61 -15.58
C MET A 1 25.73 34.41 -16.06
N LYS A 2 26.14 33.62 -17.07
CA LYS A 2 25.47 32.36 -17.48
C LYS A 2 25.81 31.13 -16.62
N MET A 3 26.99 31.11 -15.99
CA MET A 3 27.45 29.98 -15.16
C MET A 3 26.65 29.81 -13.85
N ALA A 4 26.12 30.90 -13.27
CA ALA A 4 25.36 30.85 -12.01
C ALA A 4 23.97 30.20 -12.19
N LEU A 5 23.40 30.31 -13.39
CA LEU A 5 22.07 29.76 -13.72
C LEU A 5 22.11 28.23 -13.86
N ILE A 6 23.26 27.67 -14.26
CA ILE A 6 23.47 26.22 -14.37
C ILE A 6 23.65 25.59 -12.99
N ALA A 7 24.33 26.28 -12.07
CA ALA A 7 24.52 25.80 -10.70
C ALA A 7 23.20 25.71 -9.91
N ALA A 8 22.26 26.62 -10.15
CA ALA A 8 20.95 26.61 -9.49
C ALA A 8 20.05 25.43 -9.91
N LEU A 9 20.16 24.99 -11.16
CA LEU A 9 19.39 23.85 -11.70
C LEU A 9 19.86 22.48 -11.19
N ALA A 10 21.12 22.37 -10.74
CA ALA A 10 21.66 21.11 -10.23
C ALA A 10 21.17 20.78 -8.79
N VAL A 11 20.83 21.80 -7.99
CA VAL A 11 20.44 21.62 -6.59
C VAL A 11 18.99 21.13 -6.45
N SER A 12 18.13 21.34 -7.45
CA SER A 12 16.73 20.89 -7.42
C SER A 12 16.53 19.40 -7.71
N PHE A 13 17.55 18.70 -8.21
CA PHE A 13 17.43 17.28 -8.57
C PHE A 13 17.63 16.30 -7.41
N ILE A 14 18.22 16.74 -6.29
CA ILE A 14 18.55 15.86 -5.15
C ILE A 14 17.38 15.77 -4.14
N ALA A 15 16.39 16.66 -4.22
CA ALA A 15 15.28 16.73 -3.27
C ALA A 15 14.10 15.77 -3.56
N GLY A 16 14.18 14.94 -4.61
CA GLY A 16 13.02 14.23 -5.17
C GLY A 16 12.71 12.83 -4.65
N CYS A 17 13.48 12.27 -3.70
CA CYS A 17 13.43 10.82 -3.43
C CYS A 17 13.03 10.37 -2.01
N THR A 18 12.38 11.20 -1.18
CA THR A 18 12.00 10.77 0.19
C THR A 18 10.52 10.52 0.45
N SER A 19 9.61 10.75 -0.50
CA SER A 19 8.17 10.76 -0.17
C SER A 19 7.39 9.48 -0.47
N ILE A 20 8.02 8.38 -0.90
CA ILE A 20 7.34 7.07 -0.87
C ILE A 20 7.60 6.44 0.49
N SER A 21 7.03 7.04 1.54
CA SER A 21 6.57 6.25 2.68
C SER A 21 5.33 5.52 2.18
N MET A 22 5.55 4.39 1.49
CA MET A 22 4.53 3.37 1.35
C MET A 22 4.23 2.93 2.77
N THR A 23 3.24 3.57 3.39
CA THR A 23 2.57 3.04 4.55
C THR A 23 1.99 1.71 4.07
N GLN A 24 2.76 0.65 4.19
CA GLN A 24 2.25 -0.71 4.05
C GLN A 24 1.16 -0.78 5.10
N ALA A 25 -0.10 -0.67 4.65
CA ALA A 25 -1.23 -1.10 5.44
C ALA A 25 -0.83 -2.47 6.02
N PRO A 26 -1.00 -2.70 7.33
CA PRO A 26 -0.58 -3.95 7.94
C PRO A 26 -1.08 -5.07 7.06
N GLN A 27 -0.16 -5.88 6.52
CA GLN A 27 -0.49 -6.89 5.50
C GLN A 27 -1.48 -7.94 6.05
N ASP A 28 -1.68 -7.93 7.36
CA ASP A 28 -2.58 -8.77 8.13
C ASP A 28 -3.80 -8.02 8.73
N SER A 29 -4.06 -6.75 8.36
CA SER A 29 -5.25 -6.05 8.88
C SER A 29 -6.52 -6.56 8.19
N VAL A 30 -7.22 -7.46 8.87
CA VAL A 30 -8.53 -7.95 8.46
C VAL A 30 -9.62 -6.96 8.90
N ASP A 31 -10.46 -6.54 7.96
CA ASP A 31 -11.64 -5.73 8.26
C ASP A 31 -12.81 -6.62 8.70
N HIS A 32 -12.93 -6.82 10.01
CA HIS A 32 -14.00 -7.63 10.60
C HIS A 32 -15.40 -7.02 10.42
N GLN A 33 -15.53 -5.69 10.32
CA GLN A 33 -16.84 -5.06 10.13
C GLN A 33 -17.37 -5.35 8.73
N TYR A 34 -16.50 -5.23 7.73
CA TYR A 34 -16.83 -5.60 6.37
C TYR A 34 -17.19 -7.09 6.25
N MET A 35 -16.40 -7.98 6.87
CA MET A 35 -16.69 -9.42 6.86
C MET A 35 -18.07 -9.73 7.43
N ALA A 36 -18.42 -9.14 8.57
CA ALA A 36 -19.72 -9.32 9.20
C ALA A 36 -20.87 -8.85 8.32
N ALA A 37 -20.70 -7.73 7.61
CA ALA A 37 -21.72 -7.22 6.69
C ALA A 37 -21.96 -8.17 5.51
N VAL A 38 -20.88 -8.74 4.95
CA VAL A 38 -20.95 -9.71 3.85
C VAL A 38 -21.63 -11.01 4.32
N GLU A 39 -21.25 -11.53 5.48
CA GLU A 39 -21.86 -12.75 6.05
C GLU A 39 -23.35 -12.55 6.35
N HIS A 40 -23.72 -11.39 6.90
CA HIS A 40 -25.11 -11.04 7.14
C HIS A 40 -25.93 -11.00 5.85
N ALA A 41 -25.36 -10.42 4.78
CA ALA A 41 -26.01 -10.41 3.47
C ALA A 41 -26.16 -11.83 2.90
N ALA A 42 -25.10 -12.64 2.92
CA ALA A 42 -25.11 -14.00 2.39
C ALA A 42 -26.12 -14.92 3.09
N LYS A 43 -26.27 -14.77 4.41
CA LYS A 43 -27.28 -15.49 5.20
C LYS A 43 -28.71 -15.26 4.68
N ARG A 44 -29.04 -14.04 4.23
CA ARG A 44 -30.37 -13.72 3.68
C ARG A 44 -30.68 -14.45 2.38
N TYR A 45 -29.65 -14.84 1.62
CA TYR A 45 -29.77 -15.56 0.36
C TYR A 45 -29.45 -17.07 0.49
N GLY A 46 -29.27 -17.57 1.73
CA GLY A 46 -28.90 -18.97 1.97
C GLY A 46 -27.54 -19.36 1.38
N THR A 47 -26.64 -18.39 1.18
CA THR A 47 -25.32 -18.60 0.57
C THR A 47 -24.24 -18.73 1.66
N GLN A 48 -23.27 -19.62 1.45
CA GLN A 48 -22.11 -19.78 2.32
C GLN A 48 -20.94 -18.93 1.80
N VAL A 49 -20.30 -18.17 2.71
CA VAL A 49 -19.11 -17.37 2.42
C VAL A 49 -17.88 -18.12 2.94
N VAL A 50 -16.83 -18.16 2.13
CA VAL A 50 -15.52 -18.72 2.49
C VAL A 50 -14.45 -17.67 2.26
N TRP A 51 -13.73 -17.30 3.31
CA TRP A 51 -12.64 -16.34 3.25
C TRP A 51 -11.33 -17.06 2.96
N VAL A 52 -10.55 -16.55 2.00
CA VAL A 52 -9.26 -17.13 1.61
C VAL A 52 -8.16 -16.11 1.88
N ASN A 53 -7.21 -16.48 2.75
CA ASN A 53 -5.97 -15.72 2.89
C ASN A 53 -4.95 -16.25 1.87
N LEU A 54 -4.74 -15.49 0.80
CA LEU A 54 -3.83 -15.89 -0.27
C LEU A 54 -2.37 -15.81 0.21
N PRO A 55 -1.51 -16.78 -0.17
CA PRO A 55 -0.10 -16.70 0.15
C PRO A 55 0.49 -15.44 -0.48
N GLN A 56 1.09 -14.59 0.35
CA GLN A 56 1.73 -13.36 -0.08
C GLN A 56 3.21 -13.65 -0.36
N LYS A 57 3.72 -13.18 -1.51
CA LYS A 57 5.16 -13.23 -1.80
C LYS A 57 5.86 -12.21 -0.90
N ARG A 58 6.61 -12.67 0.09
CA ARG A 58 7.51 -11.80 0.87
C ARG A 58 8.70 -11.44 -0.02
N ALA A 59 8.83 -10.17 -0.37
CA ALA A 59 10.08 -9.66 -0.88
C ALA A 59 11.04 -9.56 0.31
N THR A 60 12.05 -10.44 0.35
CA THR A 60 13.18 -10.27 1.26
C THR A 60 13.86 -8.97 0.87
N VAL A 61 13.74 -7.94 1.71
CA VAL A 61 14.57 -6.74 1.59
C VAL A 61 15.96 -7.15 2.07
N THR A 62 16.87 -7.41 1.14
CA THR A 62 18.29 -7.57 1.45
C THR A 62 18.78 -6.21 1.92
N GLN A 63 18.92 -6.03 3.24
CA GLN A 63 19.61 -4.88 3.83
C GLN A 63 21.12 -5.01 3.69
#